data_AF-A0A7S1VV11-F1
#
_entry.id   AF-A0A7S1VV11-F1
#
_cell.length_a   1.000
_cell.length_b   1.000
_cell.length_c   1.000
_cell.angle_alpha   90.00
_cell.angle_beta   90.00
_cell.angle_gamma   90.00
#
_symmetry.space_group_name_H-M   'P 1'
#
loop_
_entity.id
_entity.type
_entity.pdbx_description
1 polymer ?
#
loop_
_entity_poly.entity_id
_entity_poly.type
_entity_poly.pdbx_seq_one_letter_code
_entity_poly.pdbx_strand_id
1 'polypeptide(L)'
;AAIETYLLEKVRLIHQTEGERNYHIFYEMLASATEAEREEYFLGDMTIQDFKMTSMSGTFDRRDGVDDAELFDELVEAMGTMGFDPKTQDDIFRVTVGFLHASNLTFEAVTDDSSKVDESNKHLKPVL
;
A
#
# COMPACT_ATOMS: atom_id res chain seq x y z
N ALA A 1 10.43 -13.79 -24.30
CA ALA A 1 8.95 -13.72 -24.19
C ALA A 1 8.56 -12.26 -24.05
N ALA A 2 7.39 -11.86 -24.52
CA ALA A 2 6.83 -10.52 -24.29
C ALA A 2 5.52 -10.67 -23.50
N ILE A 3 5.30 -9.78 -22.55
CA ILE A 3 4.09 -9.75 -21.72
C ILE A 3 3.29 -8.52 -22.13
N GLU A 4 2.00 -8.71 -22.38
CA GLU A 4 1.05 -7.62 -22.61
C GLU A 4 0.00 -7.66 -21.51
N THR A 5 -0.14 -6.55 -20.79
CA THR A 5 -1.12 -6.42 -19.71
C THR A 5 -2.38 -5.72 -20.22
N TYR A 6 -3.55 -6.32 -19.96
CA TYR A 6 -4.84 -5.79 -20.36
C TYR A 6 -5.75 -5.60 -19.13
N LEU A 7 -6.56 -4.53 -19.15
CA LEU A 7 -7.68 -4.31 -18.22
C LEU A 7 -7.33 -4.31 -16.73
N LEU A 8 -6.29 -3.57 -16.33
CA LEU A 8 -6.01 -3.35 -14.92
C LEU A 8 -7.21 -2.66 -14.22
N GLU A 9 -7.71 -3.29 -13.15
CA GLU A 9 -8.85 -2.80 -12.37
C GLU A 9 -8.44 -1.64 -11.46
N LYS A 10 -8.33 -0.43 -12.02
CA LYS A 10 -7.91 0.76 -11.27
C LYS A 10 -8.86 1.13 -10.12
N VAL A 11 -10.15 0.85 -10.27
CA VAL A 11 -11.18 1.17 -9.26
C VAL A 11 -10.93 0.41 -7.95
N ARG A 12 -10.35 -0.80 -8.05
CA ARG A 12 -10.00 -1.61 -6.88
C ARG A 12 -9.04 -0.90 -5.93
N LEU A 13 -8.29 0.09 -6.37
CA LEU A 13 -7.43 0.87 -5.46
C LEU A 13 -8.25 1.67 -4.44
N ILE A 14 -9.38 2.25 -4.85
CA ILE A 14 -10.14 3.19 -4.01
C ILE A 14 -11.44 2.60 -3.45
N HIS A 15 -11.87 1.44 -3.96
CA HIS A 15 -13.10 0.80 -3.52
C HIS A 15 -12.96 -0.72 -3.57
N GLN A 16 -13.37 -1.39 -2.49
CA GLN A 16 -13.47 -2.84 -2.40
C GLN A 16 -14.84 -3.23 -1.85
N THR A 17 -15.44 -4.27 -2.42
CA THR A 17 -16.70 -4.82 -1.91
C THR A 17 -16.44 -5.61 -0.63
N GLU A 18 -17.43 -5.68 0.27
CA GLU A 18 -17.36 -6.55 1.45
C GLU A 18 -16.98 -7.99 1.05
N GLY A 19 -15.99 -8.55 1.74
CA GLY A 19 -15.44 -9.87 1.40
C GLY A 19 -14.27 -9.87 0.42
N GLU A 20 -13.92 -8.72 -0.19
CA GLU A 20 -12.78 -8.61 -1.11
C GLU A 20 -11.58 -7.87 -0.51
N ARG A 21 -10.38 -8.18 -0.99
CA ARG A 21 -9.15 -7.43 -0.68
C ARG A 21 -8.78 -6.48 -1.81
N ASN A 22 -7.91 -5.52 -1.49
CA ASN A 22 -7.15 -4.77 -2.49
C ASN A 22 -6.05 -5.66 -3.12
N TYR A 23 -5.19 -5.10 -3.97
CA TYR A 23 -4.03 -5.82 -4.50
C TYR A 23 -3.13 -6.35 -3.37
N HIS A 24 -2.56 -7.54 -3.56
CA HIS A 24 -1.84 -8.27 -2.51
C HIS A 24 -0.62 -7.54 -1.98
N ILE A 25 0.08 -6.79 -2.85
CA ILE A 25 1.29 -6.04 -2.48
C ILE A 25 1.12 -5.16 -1.23
N PHE A 26 -0.06 -4.56 -1.02
CA PHE A 26 -0.31 -3.74 0.17
C PHE A 26 -0.28 -4.55 1.47
N TYR A 27 -0.80 -5.78 1.43
CA TYR A 27 -0.85 -6.69 2.58
C TYR A 27 0.50 -7.36 2.79
N GLU A 28 1.12 -7.83 1.70
CA GLU A 28 2.47 -8.43 1.65
C GLU A 28 3.52 -7.48 2.26
N MET A 29 3.55 -6.21 1.82
CA MET A 29 4.48 -5.21 2.38
C MET A 29 4.25 -4.95 3.87
N LEU A 30 2.98 -4.82 4.30
CA LEU A 30 2.68 -4.53 5.71
C LEU A 30 2.97 -5.73 6.63
N ALA A 31 2.89 -6.95 6.11
CA ALA A 31 3.21 -8.19 6.82
C ALA A 31 4.73 -8.42 6.95
N SER A 32 5.51 -8.08 5.93
CA SER A 32 6.96 -8.34 5.90
C SER A 32 7.85 -7.20 6.38
N ALA A 33 7.34 -5.96 6.46
CA ALA A 33 8.16 -4.80 6.79
C ALA A 33 8.89 -4.97 8.14
N THR A 34 10.22 -4.96 8.07
CA THR A 34 11.11 -4.97 9.24
C THR A 34 11.00 -3.67 10.03
N GLU A 35 11.45 -3.64 11.28
CA GLU A 35 11.44 -2.42 12.10
C GLU A 35 12.14 -1.23 11.41
N ALA A 36 13.25 -1.50 10.73
CA ALA A 36 13.98 -0.46 9.99
C ALA A 36 13.16 0.08 8.80
N GLU A 37 12.54 -0.80 8.02
CA GLU A 37 11.67 -0.39 6.91
C GLU A 37 10.41 0.32 7.39
N ARG A 38 9.86 -0.09 8.54
CA ARG A 38 8.71 0.57 9.16
C ARG A 38 9.03 2.00 9.59
N GLU A 39 10.25 2.25 10.07
CA GLU A 39 10.73 3.60 10.35
C GLU A 39 10.95 4.39 9.06
N GLU A 40 11.64 3.80 8.07
CA GLU A 40 11.98 4.43 6.79
C GLU A 40 10.74 4.80 5.96
N TYR A 41 9.72 3.95 5.97
CA TYR A 41 8.45 4.15 5.28
C TYR A 41 7.38 4.84 6.14
N PHE A 42 7.73 5.29 7.34
CA PHE A 42 6.81 5.96 8.28
C PHE A 42 5.57 5.13 8.64
N LEU A 43 5.67 3.81 8.61
CA LEU A 43 4.61 2.89 9.00
C LEU A 43 4.43 2.83 10.52
N GLY A 44 5.51 2.97 11.30
CA GLY A 44 5.45 2.89 12.77
C GLY A 44 4.74 1.62 13.25
N ASP A 45 3.74 1.72 14.13
CA ASP A 45 2.92 0.58 14.57
C ASP A 45 1.68 0.32 13.70
N MET A 46 1.55 1.00 12.56
CA MET A 46 0.34 0.90 11.72
C MET A 46 0.23 -0.47 11.06
N THR A 47 -0.99 -0.99 11.09
CA THR A 47 -1.38 -2.30 10.60
C THR A 47 -2.26 -2.15 9.36
N ILE A 48 -2.62 -3.27 8.73
CA ILE A 48 -3.58 -3.32 7.62
C ILE A 48 -4.94 -2.70 7.95
N GLN A 49 -5.33 -2.62 9.23
CA GLN A 49 -6.57 -1.95 9.63
C GLN A 49 -6.46 -0.43 9.62
N ASP A 50 -5.25 0.12 9.74
CA ASP A 50 -5.02 1.55 9.88
C ASP A 50 -5.08 2.31 8.54
N PHE A 51 -5.03 1.62 7.40
CA PHE A 51 -5.09 2.25 6.08
C PHE A 51 -6.44 2.04 5.40
N LYS A 52 -7.04 3.11 4.88
CA LYS A 52 -8.36 3.08 4.24
C LYS A 52 -8.38 2.16 3.02
N MET A 53 -7.29 2.09 2.27
CA MET A 53 -7.14 1.21 1.09
C MET A 53 -7.17 -0.27 1.40
N THR A 54 -6.83 -0.69 2.63
CA THR A 54 -6.76 -2.09 3.03
C THR A 54 -7.88 -2.49 4.00
N SER A 55 -8.54 -1.52 4.65
CA SER A 55 -9.58 -1.78 5.66
C SER A 55 -11.02 -1.57 5.22
N MET A 56 -11.27 -0.96 4.04
CA MET A 56 -12.63 -0.58 3.61
C MET A 56 -13.63 -1.74 3.53
N SER A 57 -13.20 -2.92 3.09
CA SER A 57 -14.06 -4.11 2.96
C SER A 57 -14.21 -4.92 4.24
N GLY A 58 -13.46 -4.58 5.30
CA GLY A 58 -13.34 -5.40 6.51
C GLY A 58 -12.71 -6.78 6.28
N THR A 59 -12.10 -7.03 5.12
CA THR A 59 -11.49 -8.32 4.77
C THR A 59 -9.98 -8.18 4.68
N PHE A 60 -9.29 -8.90 5.56
CA PHE A 60 -7.85 -8.82 5.77
C PHE A 60 -7.16 -10.12 5.40
N ASP A 61 -7.72 -11.22 5.90
CA ASP A 61 -7.18 -12.55 5.71
C ASP A 61 -7.44 -13.06 4.30
N ARG A 62 -6.44 -13.78 3.81
CA ARG A 62 -6.54 -14.57 2.59
C ARG A 62 -7.10 -15.95 2.89
N ARG A 63 -8.04 -16.38 2.05
CA ARG A 63 -8.77 -17.65 2.21
C ARG A 63 -8.12 -18.82 1.46
N ASP A 64 -6.98 -18.58 0.82
CA ASP A 64 -6.22 -19.54 0.03
C ASP A 64 -5.15 -20.29 0.83
N GLY A 65 -4.91 -19.90 2.10
CA GLY A 65 -3.98 -20.58 3.01
C GLY A 65 -2.50 -20.26 2.76
N VAL A 66 -2.22 -19.22 1.98
CA VAL A 66 -0.86 -18.75 1.72
C VAL A 66 -0.54 -17.62 2.69
N ASP A 67 0.73 -17.44 3.04
CA ASP A 67 1.19 -16.37 3.93
C ASP A 67 1.61 -15.13 3.12
N ASP A 68 1.15 -13.95 3.56
CA ASP A 68 1.47 -12.69 2.86
C ASP A 68 2.95 -12.30 3.03
N ALA A 69 3.60 -12.69 4.13
CA ALA A 69 5.01 -12.37 4.32
C ALA A 69 5.93 -13.26 3.47
N GLU A 70 5.62 -14.56 3.38
CA GLU A 70 6.32 -15.50 2.50
C GLU A 70 6.23 -15.07 1.02
N LEU A 71 5.05 -14.61 0.55
CA LEU A 71 4.93 -14.11 -0.83
C LEU A 71 5.71 -12.82 -1.09
N PHE A 72 5.87 -11.96 -0.09
CA PHE A 72 6.68 -10.76 -0.26
C PHE A 72 8.16 -11.13 -0.49
N ASP A 73 8.68 -12.11 0.26
CA ASP A 73 10.05 -12.59 0.07
C ASP A 73 10.25 -13.18 -1.33
N GLU A 74 9.29 -13.98 -1.80
CA GLU A 74 9.29 -14.51 -3.17
C GLU A 74 9.23 -13.39 -4.22
N LEU A 75 8.44 -12.34 -3.99
CA LEU A 75 8.36 -11.18 -4.87
C LEU A 75 9.70 -10.44 -4.97
N VAL A 76 10.35 -10.18 -3.84
CA VAL A 76 11.67 -9.50 -3.79
C VAL A 76 12.73 -10.34 -4.53
N GLU A 77 12.74 -11.65 -4.32
CA GLU A 77 13.63 -12.57 -5.05
C GLU A 77 13.35 -12.55 -6.56
N ALA A 78 12.06 -12.56 -6.95
CA ALA A 78 11.66 -12.49 -8.34
C ALA A 78 12.06 -11.17 -9.00
N MET A 79 11.90 -10.03 -8.31
CA MET A 79 12.37 -8.72 -8.77
C MET A 79 13.89 -8.73 -8.96
N GLY A 80 14.65 -9.29 -8.02
CA GLY A 80 16.11 -9.45 -8.17
C GLY A 80 16.48 -10.30 -9.39
N THR A 81 15.79 -11.42 -9.59
CA THR A 81 15.99 -12.31 -10.75
C THR A 81 15.70 -11.60 -12.08
N MET A 82 14.70 -10.72 -12.10
CA MET A 82 14.33 -9.91 -13.26
C MET A 82 15.24 -8.69 -13.49
N GLY A 83 16.23 -8.48 -12.62
CA GLY A 83 17.24 -7.43 -12.77
C GLY A 83 16.88 -6.08 -12.17
N PHE A 84 15.87 -6.02 -11.29
CA PHE A 84 15.60 -4.82 -10.50
C PHE A 84 16.63 -4.72 -9.39
N ASP A 85 17.48 -3.69 -9.43
CA ASP A 85 18.43 -3.45 -8.34
C ASP A 85 17.73 -3.03 -7.04
N PRO A 86 18.37 -3.19 -5.87
CA PRO A 86 17.74 -2.90 -4.58
C PRO A 86 17.17 -1.49 -4.46
N LYS A 87 17.80 -0.50 -5.09
CA LYS A 87 17.31 0.87 -5.08
C LYS A 87 16.02 1.02 -5.88
N THR A 88 15.94 0.38 -7.04
CA THR A 88 14.73 0.39 -7.86
C THR A 88 13.58 -0.33 -7.17
N GLN A 89 13.86 -1.42 -6.45
CA GLN A 89 12.87 -2.10 -5.62
C GLN A 89 12.36 -1.17 -4.51
N ASP A 90 13.27 -0.53 -3.78
CA ASP A 90 12.93 0.47 -2.75
C ASP A 90 12.09 1.62 -3.32
N ASP A 91 12.45 2.19 -4.48
CA ASP A 91 11.68 3.25 -5.13
C ASP A 91 10.23 2.80 -5.45
N ILE A 92 10.03 1.55 -5.90
CA ILE A 92 8.70 0.96 -6.16
C ILE A 92 7.92 0.79 -4.84
N PHE A 93 8.57 0.31 -3.80
CA PHE A 93 7.98 0.12 -2.48
C PHE A 93 7.58 1.46 -1.84
N ARG A 94 8.42 2.49 -1.94
CA ARG A 94 8.10 3.86 -1.51
C ARG A 94 6.86 4.41 -2.17
N VAL A 95 6.71 4.22 -3.48
CA VAL A 95 5.49 4.65 -4.21
C VAL A 95 4.27 3.88 -3.70
N THR A 96 4.42 2.57 -3.45
CA THR A 96 3.33 1.71 -2.97
C THR A 96 2.88 2.12 -1.56
N VAL A 97 3.80 2.37 -0.64
CA VAL A 97 3.49 2.89 0.71
C VAL A 97 2.95 4.32 0.64
N GLY A 98 3.42 5.13 -0.30
CA GLY A 98 2.87 6.45 -0.59
C GLY A 98 1.38 6.41 -0.86
N PHE A 99 0.88 5.42 -1.61
CA PHE A 99 -0.55 5.22 -1.81
C PHE A 99 -1.30 4.88 -0.51
N LEU A 100 -0.72 4.03 0.35
CA LEU A 100 -1.31 3.70 1.65
C LEU A 100 -1.51 4.97 2.49
N HIS A 101 -0.47 5.79 2.65
CA HIS A 101 -0.59 7.06 3.39
C HIS A 101 -1.54 8.05 2.72
N ALA A 102 -1.47 8.20 1.39
CA ALA A 102 -2.35 9.09 0.64
C ALA A 102 -3.84 8.73 0.83
N SER A 103 -4.16 7.44 1.01
CA SER A 103 -5.53 6.99 1.25
C SER A 103 -6.16 7.48 2.56
N ASN A 104 -5.32 7.87 3.50
CA ASN A 104 -5.71 8.35 4.83
C ASN A 104 -5.70 9.88 4.95
N LEU A 105 -5.31 10.59 3.88
CA LEU A 105 -5.35 12.05 3.89
C LEU A 105 -6.79 12.54 4.02
N THR A 106 -6.96 13.52 4.90
CA THR A 106 -8.21 14.21 5.17
C THR A 106 -8.12 15.64 4.67
N PHE A 107 -9.25 16.17 4.22
CA PHE A 107 -9.35 17.54 3.71
C PHE A 107 -10.41 18.29 4.50
N GLU A 108 -10.05 19.48 4.94
CA GLU A 108 -10.94 20.38 5.66
C GLU A 108 -11.52 21.41 4.69
N ALA A 109 -12.83 21.61 4.72
CA ALA A 109 -13.47 22.68 3.96
C ALA A 109 -13.05 24.05 4.52
N VAL A 110 -12.60 24.94 3.64
CA VAL A 110 -12.24 26.33 3.99
C VAL A 110 -13.37 27.27 3.56
N THR A 111 -13.92 27.04 2.38
CA THR A 111 -15.12 27.70 1.85
C THR A 111 -15.97 26.67 1.12
N ASP A 112 -17.15 27.07 0.62
CA ASP A 112 -18.03 26.18 -0.15
C ASP A 112 -17.33 25.60 -1.40
N ASP A 113 -16.36 26.33 -1.98
CA ASP A 113 -15.63 25.95 -3.20
C ASP A 113 -14.14 25.66 -2.96
N SER A 114 -13.68 25.54 -1.70
CA SER A 114 -12.27 25.27 -1.42
C SER A 114 -12.05 24.39 -0.19
N SER A 115 -10.98 23.60 -0.25
CA SER A 115 -10.54 22.76 0.85
C SER A 115 -9.02 22.79 0.95
N LYS A 116 -8.51 22.53 2.15
CA LYS A 116 -7.08 22.38 2.43
C LYS A 116 -6.84 20.98 2.99
N VAL A 117 -5.62 20.46 2.83
CA VAL A 117 -5.24 19.22 3.51
C VAL A 117 -5.18 19.48 5.02
N ASP A 118 -5.58 18.49 5.81
CA ASP A 118 -5.39 18.52 7.25
C ASP A 118 -3.89 18.40 7.57
N GLU A 119 -3.27 19.53 7.92
CA GLU A 119 -1.84 19.60 8.26
C GLU A 119 -1.48 18.83 9.54
N SER A 120 -2.48 18.50 10.37
CA SER A 120 -2.28 17.68 11.58
C SER A 120 -2.31 16.17 11.30
N ASN A 121 -2.66 15.77 10.08
CA ASN A 121 -2.76 14.37 9.69
C ASN A 121 -1.38 13.70 9.68
N LYS A 122 -1.21 12.64 10.50
CA LYS A 122 0.04 11.87 10.62
C LYS A 122 0.51 11.25 9.29
N HIS A 123 -0.39 11.04 8.32
CA HIS A 123 -0.08 10.49 7.00
C HIS A 123 0.35 11.56 5.99
N LEU A 124 0.41 12.84 6.36
CA LEU A 124 0.84 13.91 5.45
C LEU A 124 2.36 13.89 5.21
N LYS A 125 3.16 13.76 6.27
CA LYS A 125 4.63 13.75 6.18
C LYS A 125 5.19 12.70 5.22
N PRO A 126 4.69 11.46 5.18
CA PRO A 126 5.22 10.42 4.27
C PRO A 126 4.89 10.64 2.79
N VAL A 127 3.96 11.56 2.48
CA VAL A 127 3.49 11.82 1.11
C VAL A 127 4.12 13.09 0.51
N LEU A 128 4.78 13.91 1.33
CA LEU A 128 5.46 15.15 0.94
C LEU A 128 6.96 14.92 0.70
#